data_AF-A0A4V3DMS1-F1
#
_entry.id   AF-A0A4V3DMS1-F1
#
_cell.length_a   1.000
_cell.length_b   1.000
_cell.length_c   1.000
_cell.angle_alpha   90.00
_cell.angle_beta   90.00
_cell.angle_gamma   90.00
#
_symmetry.space_group_name_H-M   'P 1'
#
loop_
_entity.id
_entity.type
_entity.pdbx_description
1 polymer ?
#
loop_
_entity_poly.entity_id
_entity_poly.type
_entity_poly.pdbx_seq_one_letter_code
_entity_poly.pdbx_strand_id
1 'polypeptide(L)'
;MNASDVYKAKLEEASRLEGRLAKATGEDRRERLSDGIDEAELDAENVAHCVALWGDIDLERADFDALLKEVEGKSLGGCQRWRFGVEVLRAAAQN
;
A
#
# COMPACT_ATOMS: atom_id res chain seq x y z
N MET A 1 -6.46 -8.12 -9.83
CA MET A 1 -5.09 -7.63 -9.55
C MET A 1 -4.68 -8.24 -8.23
N ASN A 2 -3.53 -8.92 -8.17
CA ASN A 2 -3.11 -9.62 -6.94
C ASN A 2 -2.27 -8.70 -6.04
N ALA A 3 -2.03 -9.12 -4.79
CA ALA A 3 -1.30 -8.30 -3.83
C ALA A 3 0.15 -7.99 -4.26
N SER A 4 0.80 -8.90 -4.98
CA SER A 4 2.13 -8.64 -5.55
C SER A 4 2.13 -7.58 -6.66
N ASP A 5 1.07 -7.49 -7.45
CA ASP A 5 0.89 -6.45 -8.47
C ASP A 5 0.70 -5.08 -7.82
N VAL A 6 -0.05 -5.02 -6.72
CA VAL A 6 -0.24 -3.80 -5.93
C VAL A 6 1.07 -3.32 -5.30
N TYR A 7 1.84 -4.26 -4.74
CA TYR A 7 3.18 -3.96 -4.19
C TYR A 7 4.08 -3.34 -5.26
N LYS A 8 4.16 -3.95 -6.44
CA LYS A 8 4.94 -3.42 -7.57
C LYS A 8 4.45 -2.05 -8.01
N ALA A 9 3.13 -1.84 -8.10
CA ALA A 9 2.56 -0.56 -8.46
C ALA A 9 2.94 0.56 -7.48
N LYS A 10 3.01 0.26 -6.18
CA LYS A 10 3.45 1.22 -5.15
C LYS A 10 4.94 1.55 -5.23
N LEU A 11 5.79 0.56 -5.51
CA LEU A 11 7.21 0.83 -5.77
C LEU A 11 7.43 1.67 -7.03
N GLU A 12 6.67 1.40 -8.10
CA GLU A 12 6.72 2.21 -9.32
C GLU A 12 6.24 3.65 -9.08
N GLU A 13 5.21 3.83 -8.24
CA GLU A 13 4.72 5.14 -7.82
C GLU A 13 5.80 5.92 -7.06
N ALA A 14 6.44 5.31 -6.05
CA ALA A 14 7.53 5.91 -5.29
C ALA A 14 8.67 6.34 -6.22
N SER A 15 9.16 5.44 -7.08
CA SER A 15 10.25 5.73 -8.03
C SER A 15 9.89 6.85 -9.02
N ARG A 16 8.63 6.92 -9.47
CA ARG A 16 8.15 8.02 -10.31
C ARG A 16 8.17 9.35 -9.55
N LEU A 17 7.81 9.36 -8.27
CA LEU A 17 7.85 10.57 -7.44
C LEU A 17 9.30 11.00 -7.18
N GLU A 18 10.23 10.09 -6.95
CA GLU A 18 11.67 10.38 -6.86
C GLU A 18 12.19 11.04 -8.14
N GLY A 19 11.83 10.51 -9.31
CA GLY A 19 12.20 11.10 -10.60
C GLY A 19 11.64 12.51 -10.81
N ARG A 20 10.48 12.83 -10.21
CA ARG A 20 9.89 14.18 -10.20
C ARG A 20 10.59 15.08 -9.19
N LEU A 21 10.96 14.56 -8.01
CA LEU A 21 11.68 15.27 -6.96
C LEU A 21 13.05 15.73 -7.46
N ALA A 22 13.77 14.86 -8.18
CA ALA A 22 15.06 15.18 -8.78
C ALA A 22 15.02 16.37 -9.75
N LYS A 23 13.86 16.61 -10.39
CA LYS A 23 13.63 17.70 -11.35
C LYS A 23 12.90 18.90 -10.73
N ALA A 24 12.48 18.80 -9.47
CA ALA A 24 11.69 19.84 -8.82
C ALA A 24 12.58 20.99 -8.33
N THR A 25 12.20 22.20 -8.75
CA THR A 25 12.74 23.47 -8.24
C THR A 25 11.67 24.12 -7.36
N GLY A 26 12.04 24.48 -6.13
CA GLY A 26 11.13 25.03 -5.11
C GLY A 26 10.95 24.09 -3.93
N GLU A 27 11.15 24.63 -2.72
CA GLU A 27 11.18 23.90 -1.46
C GLU A 27 9.84 23.21 -1.16
N ASP A 28 8.73 23.94 -1.17
CA ASP A 28 7.37 23.41 -0.95
C ASP A 28 6.95 22.32 -1.94
N ARG A 29 7.51 22.33 -3.15
CA ARG A 29 7.24 21.29 -4.15
C ARG A 29 8.08 20.05 -3.88
N ARG A 30 9.32 20.23 -3.43
CA ARG A 30 10.21 19.13 -3.06
C ARG A 30 9.73 18.45 -1.78
N GLU A 31 9.30 19.20 -0.78
CA GLU A 31 8.73 18.67 0.47
C GLU A 31 7.50 17.80 0.18
N ARG A 32 6.49 18.31 -0.52
CA ARG A 32 5.31 17.52 -0.91
C ARG A 32 5.63 16.28 -1.75
N LEU A 33 6.68 16.33 -2.57
CA LEU A 33 7.11 15.15 -3.33
C LEU A 33 7.83 14.15 -2.43
N SER A 34 8.60 14.61 -1.44
CA SER A 34 9.22 13.76 -0.42
C SER A 34 8.16 13.06 0.42
N ASP A 35 7.18 13.78 0.93
CA ASP A 35 6.09 13.21 1.73
C ASP A 35 5.33 12.13 0.94
N GLY A 36 5.10 12.36 -0.35
CA GLY A 36 4.44 11.38 -1.22
C GLY A 36 5.31 10.15 -1.53
N ILE A 37 6.63 10.29 -1.53
CA ILE A 37 7.56 9.13 -1.65
C ILE A 37 7.46 8.31 -0.38
N ASP A 38 7.59 8.95 0.79
CA ASP A 38 7.51 8.27 2.10
C ASP A 38 6.17 7.54 2.26
N GLU A 39 5.06 8.14 1.82
CA GLU A 39 3.75 7.50 1.80
C GLU A 39 3.72 6.29 0.86
N ALA A 40 4.18 6.42 -0.39
CA ALA A 40 4.18 5.31 -1.34
C ALA A 40 5.09 4.14 -0.92
N GLU A 41 6.22 4.43 -0.26
CA GLU A 41 7.11 3.41 0.30
C GLU A 41 6.46 2.69 1.49
N LEU A 42 5.83 3.45 2.40
CA LEU A 42 5.10 2.88 3.53
C LEU A 42 3.94 2.00 3.05
N ASP A 43 3.23 2.43 2.00
CA ASP A 43 2.18 1.65 1.35
C ASP A 43 2.73 0.32 0.82
N ALA A 44 3.87 0.36 0.14
CA ALA A 44 4.51 -0.84 -0.40
C ALA A 44 4.95 -1.80 0.73
N GLU A 45 5.54 -1.30 1.81
CA GLU A 45 5.90 -2.11 2.98
C GLU A 45 4.68 -2.79 3.60
N ASN A 46 3.57 -2.06 3.74
CA ASN A 46 2.32 -2.61 4.28
C ASN A 46 1.78 -3.74 3.40
N VAL A 47 1.80 -3.58 2.08
CA VAL A 47 1.38 -4.63 1.14
C VAL A 47 2.32 -5.83 1.20
N ALA A 48 3.64 -5.62 1.26
CA ALA A 48 4.62 -6.71 1.41
C ALA A 48 4.39 -7.52 2.69
N HIS A 49 4.06 -6.85 3.80
CA HIS A 49 3.69 -7.52 5.05
C HIS A 49 2.42 -8.37 4.92
N CYS A 50 1.40 -7.87 4.21
CA CYS A 50 0.19 -8.65 3.92
C CYS A 50 0.50 -9.88 3.06
N VAL A 51 1.31 -9.74 2.01
CA VAL A 51 1.74 -10.86 1.15
C VAL A 51 2.54 -11.89 1.96
N ALA A 52 3.44 -11.45 2.84
CA ALA A 52 4.25 -12.36 3.65
C ALA A 52 3.43 -13.22 4.62
N LEU A 53 2.30 -12.70 5.15
CA LEU A 53 1.44 -13.45 6.06
C LEU A 53 0.44 -14.35 5.36
N TRP A 54 -0.13 -13.90 4.25
CA TRP A 54 -1.28 -14.56 3.62
C TRP A 54 -0.98 -15.17 2.26
N GLY A 55 0.23 -14.95 1.74
CA GLY A 55 0.60 -15.34 0.40
C GLY A 55 0.12 -14.32 -0.65
N ASP A 56 0.43 -14.63 -1.89
CA ASP A 56 -0.04 -13.84 -3.03
C ASP A 56 -1.50 -14.20 -3.32
N ILE A 57 -2.41 -13.53 -2.62
CA ILE A 57 -3.85 -13.76 -2.76
C ILE A 57 -4.36 -12.96 -3.95
N ASP A 58 -5.06 -13.66 -4.85
CA ASP A 58 -5.92 -13.01 -5.84
C ASP A 58 -7.16 -12.51 -5.10
N LEU A 59 -7.28 -11.19 -5.00
CA LEU A 59 -8.28 -10.58 -4.14
C LEU A 59 -9.61 -10.48 -4.86
N GLU A 60 -10.39 -11.57 -4.81
CA GLU A 60 -11.82 -11.45 -5.03
C GLU A 60 -12.48 -10.73 -3.84
N ARG A 61 -13.44 -9.86 -4.13
CA ARG A 61 -14.08 -8.99 -3.12
C ARG A 61 -14.71 -9.77 -1.95
N ALA A 62 -15.16 -11.01 -2.19
CA ALA A 62 -15.77 -11.85 -1.17
C ALA A 62 -14.74 -12.42 -0.19
N ASP A 63 -13.57 -12.83 -0.67
CA ASP A 63 -12.47 -13.34 0.17
C ASP A 63 -11.86 -12.22 1.03
N PHE A 64 -11.92 -10.98 0.52
CA PHE A 64 -11.49 -9.79 1.23
C PHE A 64 -12.36 -9.44 2.45
N ASP A 65 -13.69 -9.49 2.32
CA ASP A 65 -14.60 -9.21 3.45
C ASP A 65 -14.47 -10.27 4.57
N ALA A 66 -14.11 -11.50 4.21
CA ALA A 66 -13.80 -12.56 5.17
C ALA A 66 -12.48 -12.28 5.91
N LEU A 67 -11.43 -11.87 5.19
CA LEU A 67 -10.14 -11.47 5.76
C LEU A 67 -10.28 -10.28 6.72
N LEU A 68 -11.04 -9.25 6.35
CA LEU A 68 -11.30 -8.09 7.21
C LEU A 68 -11.96 -8.49 8.53
N LYS A 69 -12.94 -9.39 8.49
CA LYS A 69 -13.59 -9.92 9.70
C LYS A 69 -12.63 -10.72 10.57
N GLU A 70 -11.73 -11.50 9.99
CA GLU A 70 -10.71 -12.23 10.75
C GLU A 70 -9.70 -11.29 11.43
N VAL A 71 -9.35 -10.18 10.78
CA VAL A 71 -8.42 -9.18 11.30
C VAL A 71 -9.08 -8.29 12.36
N GLU A 72 -10.34 -7.86 12.16
CA GLU A 72 -11.09 -7.09 13.17
C GLU A 72 -11.34 -7.87 14.47
N GLY A 73 -11.44 -9.20 14.40
CA GLY A 73 -11.59 -10.07 15.56
C GLY A 73 -10.28 -10.34 16.33
N LYS A 74 -9.12 -10.11 15.71
CA LYS A 74 -7.82 -10.25 16.37
C LYS A 74 -7.39 -8.87 16.85
N SER A 75 -7.35 -8.68 18.18
CA SER A 75 -6.72 -7.50 18.79
C SER A 75 -5.21 -7.54 18.53
N LEU A 76 -4.81 -7.15 17.32
CA LEU A 76 -3.43 -6.98 16.91
C LEU A 76 -3.10 -5.51 17.24
N GLY A 77 -2.59 -5.31 18.45
CA GLY A 77 -2.32 -3.98 19.02
C GLY A 77 -1.69 -3.02 18.01
N GLY A 78 -2.35 -1.89 17.75
CA GLY A 78 -1.79 -0.77 16.98
C GLY A 78 -1.78 -0.90 15.45
N CYS A 79 -2.50 -1.87 14.87
CA CYS A 79 -2.47 -2.17 13.44
C CYS A 79 -3.21 -1.18 12.49
N GLN A 80 -3.00 0.13 12.61
CA GLN A 80 -3.44 1.09 11.58
C GLN A 80 -2.80 0.79 10.21
N ARG A 81 -1.54 0.36 10.21
CA ARG A 81 -0.77 -0.05 9.02
C ARG A 81 -1.39 -1.21 8.24
N TRP A 82 -2.05 -2.13 8.94
CA TRP A 82 -2.70 -3.29 8.33
C TRP A 82 -4.01 -2.92 7.68
N ARG A 83 -4.79 -2.06 8.34
CA ARG A 83 -6.04 -1.52 7.78
C ARG A 83 -5.78 -0.77 6.48
N PHE A 84 -4.67 -0.04 6.43
CA PHE A 84 -4.24 0.68 5.24
C PHE A 84 -3.75 -0.26 4.12
N GLY A 85 -2.86 -1.23 4.40
CA GLY A 85 -2.48 -2.24 3.41
C GLY A 85 -3.70 -2.96 2.82
N VAL A 86 -4.67 -3.26 3.67
CA VAL A 86 -5.99 -3.81 3.30
C VAL A 86 -6.81 -2.83 2.45
N GLU A 87 -6.84 -1.53 2.75
CA GLU A 87 -7.53 -0.51 1.93
C GLU A 87 -6.85 -0.28 0.57
N VAL A 88 -5.52 -0.34 0.48
CA VAL A 88 -4.80 -0.26 -0.80
C VAL A 88 -5.14 -1.47 -1.67
N LEU A 89 -5.11 -2.66 -1.09
CA LEU A 89 -5.54 -3.90 -1.73
C LEU A 89 -7.01 -3.82 -2.18
N ARG A 90 -7.89 -3.18 -1.38
CA ARG A 90 -9.30 -2.93 -1.73
C ARG A 90 -9.47 -1.99 -2.92
N ALA A 91 -8.70 -0.90 -2.96
CA ALA A 91 -8.76 0.08 -4.04
C ALA A 91 -8.23 -0.51 -5.36
N ALA A 92 -7.22 -1.36 -5.28
CA ALA A 92 -6.68 -2.09 -6.43
C ALA A 92 -7.64 -3.15 -6.97
N ALA A 93 -8.40 -3.84 -6.10
CA ALA A 93 -9.39 -4.84 -6.53
C ALA A 93 -10.66 -4.23 -7.16
N GLN A 94 -10.86 -2.91 -7.11
CA GLN A 94 -11.99 -2.20 -7.73
C GLN A 94 -11.72 -1.70 -9.15
N ASN A 95 -10.47 -1.82 -9.64
CA ASN A 95 -10.06 -1.48 -11.01
C ASN A 95 -9.68 -2.75 -11.78
#